data_AF-A0A0H5QN96-F1
#
_entry.id   AF-A0A0H5QN96-F1
#
_cell.length_a   1.000
_cell.length_b   1.000
_cell.length_c   1.000
_cell.angle_alpha   90.00
_cell.angle_beta   90.00
_cell.angle_gamma   90.00
#
_symmetry.space_group_name_H-M   'P 1'
#
loop_
_entity.id
_entity.type
_entity.pdbx_description
1 polymer ?
#
loop_
_entity_poly.entity_id
_entity_poly.type
_entity_poly.pdbx_seq_one_letter_code
_entity_poly.pdbx_strand_id
1 'polypeptide(L)'
;MTLSEHEVMEALLPLGFNKVQIRAAYKICDGSSVDAVIECILNLSDVVSDVSGLSAQEVDCKMVIVVQADMNMSAGKIASQCCHAVLGAYRELQSSEYLNMWLNQGEPIVICKTASGMNLGQLKQQCSIAGLPAHIVQDAGRTQVASGSKTVMAIGPAPIAKIDEVTRSLRLL
;
A
#
# COMPACT_ATOMS: atom_id res chain seq x y z
N MET A 1 24.62 -11.04 -19.20
CA MET A 1 23.88 -11.30 -17.96
C MET A 1 23.00 -10.07 -17.76
N THR A 2 21.68 -10.22 -17.72
CA THR A 2 20.77 -9.10 -17.47
C THR A 2 20.82 -8.73 -15.99
N LEU A 3 20.81 -7.43 -15.70
CA LEU A 3 20.70 -6.94 -14.32
C LEU A 3 19.27 -7.13 -13.84
N SER A 4 19.10 -7.45 -12.56
CA SER A 4 17.79 -7.43 -11.93
C SER A 4 17.28 -5.98 -11.76
N GLU A 5 15.96 -5.83 -11.67
CA GLU A 5 15.34 -4.52 -11.40
C GLU A 5 15.91 -3.88 -10.14
N HIS A 6 16.18 -4.68 -9.10
CA HIS A 6 16.78 -4.20 -7.86
C HIS A 6 18.20 -3.63 -8.06
N GLU A 7 19.05 -4.31 -8.84
CA GLU A 7 20.42 -3.84 -9.11
C GLU A 7 20.41 -2.54 -9.92
N VAL A 8 19.50 -2.41 -10.87
CA VAL A 8 19.33 -1.17 -11.63
C VAL A 8 18.82 -0.03 -10.75
N MET A 9 17.90 -0.31 -9.82
CA MET A 9 17.39 0.68 -8.87
C MET A 9 18.47 1.20 -7.93
N GLU A 10 19.26 0.30 -7.34
CA GLU A 10 20.39 0.67 -6.47
C GLU A 10 21.42 1.54 -7.19
N ALA A 11 21.64 1.29 -8.49
CA ALA A 11 22.58 2.08 -9.28
C ALA A 11 22.05 3.49 -9.63
N LEU A 12 20.76 3.62 -9.94
CA LEU A 12 20.21 4.84 -10.56
C LEU A 12 19.51 5.78 -9.56
N LEU A 13 18.94 5.26 -8.48
CA LEU A 13 18.29 6.11 -7.46
C LEU A 13 19.25 7.13 -6.82
N PRO A 14 20.50 6.79 -6.45
CA PRO A 14 21.46 7.76 -5.90
C PRO A 14 21.87 8.86 -6.90
N LEU A 15 21.71 8.60 -8.20
CA LEU A 15 22.00 9.56 -9.27
C LEU A 15 20.84 10.53 -9.54
N GLY A 16 19.73 10.39 -8.81
CA GLY A 16 18.56 11.28 -8.90
C GLY A 16 17.52 10.85 -9.94
N PHE A 17 17.66 9.67 -10.55
CA PHE A 17 16.62 9.14 -11.43
C PHE A 17 15.40 8.70 -10.62
N ASN A 18 14.21 8.96 -11.17
CA ASN A 18 12.95 8.58 -10.54
C ASN A 18 12.70 7.06 -10.68
N LYS A 19 12.20 6.43 -9.60
CA LYS A 19 11.93 4.99 -9.54
C LYS A 19 10.98 4.49 -10.64
N VAL A 20 9.95 5.26 -10.99
CA VAL A 20 9.00 4.92 -12.07
C VAL A 20 9.67 5.03 -13.44
N GLN A 21 10.49 6.04 -13.68
CA GLN A 21 11.28 6.15 -14.91
C GLN A 21 12.19 4.93 -15.07
N ILE A 22 12.89 4.54 -14.00
CA ILE A 22 13.78 3.38 -13.98
C ILE A 22 13.00 2.10 -14.29
N ARG A 23 11.83 1.88 -13.66
CA ARG A 23 10.98 0.70 -13.95
C ARG A 23 10.43 0.67 -15.35
N ALA A 24 9.94 1.80 -15.84
CA ALA A 24 9.38 1.90 -17.19
C ALA A 24 10.47 1.57 -18.22
N ALA A 25 11.64 2.18 -18.08
CA ALA A 25 12.81 1.90 -18.91
C ALA A 25 13.28 0.45 -18.79
N TYR A 26 13.35 -0.10 -17.57
CA TYR A 26 13.73 -1.49 -17.34
C TYR A 26 12.81 -2.47 -18.08
N LYS A 27 11.49 -2.24 -18.08
CA LYS A 27 10.53 -3.07 -18.82
C LYS A 27 10.72 -3.01 -20.34
N ILE A 28 11.28 -1.92 -20.86
CA ILE A 28 11.53 -1.72 -22.29
C ILE A 28 12.85 -2.39 -22.71
N CYS A 29 13.91 -2.23 -21.93
CA CYS A 29 15.25 -2.72 -22.27
C CYS A 29 15.63 -4.04 -21.59
N ASP A 30 14.72 -4.63 -20.82
CA ASP A 30 14.88 -5.90 -20.08
C ASP A 30 16.15 -5.97 -19.20
N GLY A 31 16.53 -4.84 -18.59
CA GLY A 31 17.69 -4.77 -17.69
C GLY A 31 19.03 -5.11 -18.35
N SER A 32 19.16 -4.95 -19.67
CA SER A 32 20.36 -5.35 -20.42
C SER A 32 21.67 -4.72 -19.91
N SER A 33 21.63 -3.45 -19.49
CA SER A 33 22.69 -2.75 -18.76
C SER A 33 22.13 -1.50 -18.08
N VAL A 34 22.89 -0.90 -17.14
CA VAL A 34 22.52 0.39 -16.54
C VAL A 34 22.45 1.49 -17.62
N ASP A 35 23.40 1.51 -18.55
CA ASP A 35 23.44 2.48 -19.65
C ASP A 35 22.22 2.36 -20.58
N ALA A 36 21.78 1.14 -20.90
CA ALA A 36 20.58 0.91 -21.72
C ALA A 36 19.31 1.42 -21.04
N VAL A 37 19.24 1.29 -19.71
CA VAL A 37 18.14 1.84 -18.92
C VAL A 37 18.19 3.36 -18.94
N ILE A 38 19.37 3.98 -18.76
CA ILE A 38 19.53 5.44 -18.84
C ILE A 38 19.12 5.96 -20.23
N GLU A 39 19.59 5.34 -21.31
CA GLU A 39 19.19 5.72 -22.67
C GLU A 39 17.67 5.62 -22.85
N CYS A 40 17.03 4.56 -22.33
CA CYS A 40 15.58 4.45 -22.36
C CYS A 40 14.90 5.57 -21.56
N ILE A 41 15.42 5.93 -20.38
CA ILE A 41 14.88 7.05 -19.59
C ILE A 41 14.99 8.37 -20.36
N LEU A 42 16.14 8.65 -20.98
CA LEU A 42 16.38 9.89 -21.71
C LEU A 42 15.50 9.97 -22.97
N ASN A 43 15.39 8.88 -23.72
CA ASN A 43 14.52 8.80 -24.89
C ASN A 43 13.04 8.90 -24.51
N LEU A 44 12.63 8.35 -23.35
CA LEU A 44 11.28 8.56 -22.81
C LEU A 44 11.06 10.02 -22.46
N SER A 45 12.03 10.71 -21.85
CA SER A 45 11.89 12.14 -21.52
C SER A 45 11.80 13.05 -22.75
N ASP A 46 12.48 12.72 -23.84
CA ASP A 46 12.41 13.49 -25.09
C ASP A 46 11.03 13.39 -25.75
N VAL A 47 10.35 12.24 -25.64
CA VAL A 47 8.96 12.06 -26.11
C VAL A 47 7.94 12.76 -25.20
N VAL A 48 8.27 12.99 -23.93
CA VAL A 48 7.36 13.59 -22.93
C VAL A 48 7.38 15.12 -22.97
N SER A 49 8.32 15.73 -23.70
CA SER A 49 8.37 17.19 -23.89
C SER A 49 7.13 17.79 -24.58
N ASP A 50 6.31 16.96 -25.26
CA ASP A 50 5.06 17.36 -25.92
C ASP A 50 3.77 17.09 -25.10
N VAL A 51 3.88 16.60 -23.85
CA VAL A 51 2.73 16.29 -22.98
C VAL A 51 2.94 16.87 -21.57
N SER A 52 3.05 18.19 -21.49
CA SER A 52 3.16 18.97 -20.24
C SER A 52 1.87 19.01 -19.37
N GLY A 53 0.98 18.02 -19.51
CA GLY A 53 -0.35 18.03 -18.87
C GLY A 53 -0.78 16.75 -18.13
N LEU A 54 0.02 15.69 -18.08
CA LEU A 54 -0.39 14.39 -17.51
C LEU A 54 0.70 13.70 -16.65
N SER A 55 1.49 14.46 -15.89
CA SER A 55 2.25 13.82 -14.79
C SER A 55 1.29 13.55 -13.64
N ALA A 56 0.85 12.30 -13.48
CA ALA A 56 0.27 11.85 -12.23
C ALA A 56 1.34 12.08 -11.16
N GLN A 57 1.13 13.09 -10.32
CA GLN A 57 2.05 13.41 -9.23
C GLN A 57 2.22 12.14 -8.40
N GLU A 58 3.45 11.63 -8.28
CA GLU A 58 3.70 10.43 -7.48
C GLU A 58 3.40 10.75 -6.01
N VAL A 59 2.33 10.14 -5.50
CA VAL A 59 1.93 10.28 -4.10
C VAL A 59 2.29 9.00 -3.36
N ASP A 60 3.06 9.13 -2.30
CA ASP A 60 3.35 8.00 -1.41
C ASP A 60 2.06 7.49 -0.78
N CYS A 61 1.80 6.20 -0.99
CA CYS A 61 0.64 5.48 -0.51
C CYS A 61 1.06 4.44 0.53
N LYS A 62 0.17 4.14 1.46
CA LYS A 62 0.33 3.01 2.40
C LYS A 62 -0.99 2.32 2.64
N MET A 63 -0.95 1.16 3.28
CA MET A 63 -2.12 0.52 3.89
C MET A 63 -1.88 0.40 5.41
N VAL A 64 -2.90 0.65 6.21
CA VAL A 64 -2.85 0.43 7.66
C VAL A 64 -3.81 -0.69 8.04
N ILE A 65 -3.30 -1.69 8.73
CA ILE A 65 -4.09 -2.79 9.30
C ILE A 65 -4.30 -2.50 10.78
N VAL A 66 -5.56 -2.50 11.22
CA VAL A 66 -5.92 -2.20 12.61
C VAL A 66 -6.55 -3.44 13.23
N VAL A 67 -5.90 -3.95 14.29
CA VAL A 67 -6.36 -5.09 15.07
C VAL A 67 -7.16 -4.62 16.28
N GLN A 68 -8.30 -5.26 16.56
CA GLN A 68 -9.06 -4.98 17.77
C GLN A 68 -8.26 -5.44 19.01
N ALA A 69 -7.89 -4.49 19.88
CA ALA A 69 -6.96 -4.72 20.99
C ALA A 69 -7.49 -5.68 22.08
N ASP A 70 -8.80 -5.65 22.35
CA ASP A 70 -9.41 -6.38 23.47
C ASP A 70 -9.74 -7.84 23.14
N MET A 71 -9.12 -8.39 22.10
CA MET A 71 -9.33 -9.77 21.68
C MET A 71 -8.11 -10.61 22.04
N ASN A 72 -8.33 -11.70 22.80
CA ASN A 72 -7.31 -12.70 23.12
C ASN A 72 -6.94 -13.58 21.90
N MET A 73 -6.53 -12.95 20.78
CA MET A 73 -6.04 -13.64 19.61
C MET A 73 -4.56 -14.01 19.79
N SER A 74 -4.22 -15.25 19.43
CA SER A 74 -2.81 -15.63 19.29
C SER A 74 -2.17 -14.91 18.10
N ALA A 75 -0.85 -14.74 18.14
CA ALA A 75 -0.10 -14.08 17.06
C ALA A 75 -0.39 -14.68 15.67
N GLY A 76 -0.49 -16.01 15.56
CA GLY A 76 -0.82 -16.69 14.30
C GLY A 76 -2.22 -16.36 13.78
N LYS A 77 -3.21 -16.22 14.67
CA LYS A 77 -4.56 -15.79 14.28
C LYS A 77 -4.55 -14.34 13.79
N ILE A 78 -3.85 -13.45 14.50
CA ILE A 78 -3.72 -12.06 14.08
C ILE A 78 -3.10 -11.98 12.67
N ALA A 79 -1.98 -12.68 12.44
CA ALA A 79 -1.31 -12.69 11.15
C ALA A 79 -2.26 -13.17 10.02
N SER A 80 -2.96 -14.28 10.21
CA SER A 80 -3.93 -14.78 9.24
C SER A 80 -5.06 -13.78 8.97
N GLN A 81 -5.59 -13.12 9.99
CA GLN A 81 -6.66 -12.12 9.84
C GLN A 81 -6.16 -10.86 9.12
N CYS A 82 -4.93 -10.41 9.38
CA CYS A 82 -4.28 -9.33 8.64
C CYS A 82 -4.18 -9.67 7.15
N CYS A 83 -3.75 -10.89 6.79
CA CYS A 83 -3.71 -11.35 5.40
C CYS A 83 -5.08 -11.31 4.73
N HIS A 84 -6.13 -11.75 5.44
CA HIS A 84 -7.50 -11.67 4.93
C HIS A 84 -7.96 -10.23 4.73
N ALA A 85 -7.60 -9.31 5.64
CA ALA A 85 -7.95 -7.90 5.53
C ALA A 85 -7.31 -7.24 4.31
N VAL A 86 -6.00 -7.47 4.11
CA VAL A 86 -5.25 -6.97 2.94
C VAL A 86 -5.85 -7.50 1.65
N LEU A 87 -6.09 -8.81 1.56
CA LEU A 87 -6.63 -9.42 0.35
C LEU A 87 -8.05 -8.95 0.04
N GLY A 88 -8.87 -8.74 1.07
CA GLY A 88 -10.20 -8.15 0.93
C GLY A 88 -10.16 -6.74 0.38
N ALA A 89 -9.35 -5.86 0.98
CA ALA A 89 -9.15 -4.49 0.50
C ALA A 89 -8.58 -4.46 -0.93
N TYR A 90 -7.59 -5.30 -1.23
CA TYR A 90 -7.00 -5.42 -2.56
C TYR A 90 -8.06 -5.71 -3.62
N ARG A 91 -8.93 -6.69 -3.39
CA ARG A 91 -10.01 -7.08 -4.31
C ARG A 91 -11.05 -5.98 -4.51
N GLU A 92 -11.36 -5.23 -3.46
CA GLU A 92 -12.31 -4.11 -3.53
C GLU A 92 -11.74 -2.90 -4.29
N LEU A 93 -10.41 -2.78 -4.39
CA LEU A 93 -9.72 -1.59 -4.91
C LEU A 93 -9.04 -1.80 -6.27
N GLN A 94 -9.42 -2.83 -7.02
CA GLN A 94 -8.82 -3.14 -8.33
C GLN A 94 -8.87 -1.97 -9.34
N SER A 95 -9.86 -1.08 -9.22
CA SER A 95 -10.00 0.11 -10.07
C SER A 95 -9.34 1.38 -9.50
N SER A 96 -8.73 1.30 -8.30
CA SER A 96 -8.12 2.45 -7.64
C SER A 96 -6.74 2.75 -8.22
N GLU A 97 -6.49 4.00 -8.61
CA GLU A 97 -5.15 4.45 -9.00
C GLU A 97 -4.14 4.32 -7.85
N TYR A 98 -4.58 4.53 -6.61
CA TYR A 98 -3.74 4.40 -5.42
C TYR A 98 -3.31 2.96 -5.16
N LEU A 99 -4.08 1.98 -5.65
CA LEU A 99 -3.65 0.58 -5.57
C LEU A 99 -2.41 0.36 -6.44
N ASN A 100 -2.42 0.83 -7.69
CA ASN A 100 -1.27 0.71 -8.59
C ASN A 100 -0.05 1.46 -8.06
N MET A 101 -0.23 2.66 -7.51
CA MET A 101 0.85 3.42 -6.87
C MET A 101 1.45 2.65 -5.69
N TRP A 102 0.60 2.12 -4.81
CA TRP A 102 1.03 1.33 -3.66
C TRP A 102 1.76 0.04 -4.05
N LEU A 103 1.30 -0.67 -5.08
CA LEU A 103 1.99 -1.83 -5.65
C LEU A 103 3.38 -1.45 -6.16
N ASN A 104 3.47 -0.35 -6.92
CA ASN A 104 4.76 0.16 -7.37
C ASN A 104 5.65 0.59 -6.18
N GLN A 105 5.09 1.01 -5.06
CA GLN A 105 5.87 1.42 -3.88
C GLN A 105 6.36 0.25 -3.02
N GLY A 106 6.11 -1.01 -3.41
CA GLY A 106 6.50 -2.18 -2.63
C GLY A 106 5.52 -2.49 -1.49
N GLU A 107 4.25 -2.12 -1.71
CA GLU A 107 3.13 -2.51 -0.86
C GLU A 107 3.31 -2.18 0.64
N PRO A 108 3.72 -0.96 1.03
CA PRO A 108 3.96 -0.63 2.43
C PRO A 108 2.71 -0.82 3.29
N ILE A 109 2.84 -1.65 4.33
CA ILE A 109 1.79 -1.98 5.31
C ILE A 109 2.28 -1.65 6.72
N VAL A 110 1.44 -0.98 7.51
CA VAL A 110 1.67 -0.75 8.94
C VAL A 110 0.58 -1.44 9.75
N ILE A 111 0.97 -2.17 10.80
CA ILE A 111 0.03 -2.89 11.66
C ILE A 111 -0.08 -2.14 13.00
N CYS A 112 -1.30 -1.72 13.30
CA CYS A 112 -1.68 -0.99 14.50
C CYS A 112 -2.76 -1.76 15.28
N LYS A 113 -3.05 -1.28 16.49
CA LYS A 113 -4.19 -1.70 17.31
C LYS A 113 -5.12 -0.54 17.63
N THR A 114 -6.39 -0.87 17.88
CA THR A 114 -7.40 0.11 18.29
C THR A 114 -6.97 0.82 19.59
N ALA A 115 -7.31 2.10 19.70
CA ALA A 115 -7.18 2.82 20.97
C ALA A 115 -8.17 2.27 22.01
N SER A 116 -7.88 2.49 23.30
CA SER A 116 -8.77 2.05 24.38
C SER A 116 -10.16 2.68 24.24
N GLY A 117 -11.22 1.87 24.35
CA GLY A 117 -12.61 2.32 24.20
C GLY A 117 -13.07 2.56 22.76
N MET A 118 -12.19 2.42 21.76
CA MET A 118 -12.53 2.52 20.34
C MET A 118 -12.75 1.12 19.76
N ASN A 119 -13.78 0.96 18.94
CA ASN A 119 -13.99 -0.26 18.16
C ASN A 119 -13.82 -0.01 16.65
N LEU A 120 -13.57 -1.08 15.89
CA LEU A 120 -13.39 -1.02 14.44
C LEU A 120 -14.60 -0.44 13.68
N GLY A 121 -15.81 -0.51 14.25
CA GLY A 121 -16.99 0.11 13.66
C GLY A 121 -16.93 1.63 13.66
N GLN A 122 -16.53 2.23 14.78
CA GLN A 122 -16.33 3.69 14.90
C GLN A 122 -15.21 4.15 13.97
N LEU A 123 -14.09 3.42 13.92
CA LEU A 123 -12.98 3.75 13.04
C LEU A 123 -13.36 3.65 11.55
N LYS A 124 -14.19 2.67 11.16
CA LYS A 124 -14.73 2.58 9.80
C LYS A 124 -15.61 3.77 9.44
N GLN A 125 -16.40 4.26 10.39
CA GLN A 125 -17.19 5.48 10.17
C GLN A 125 -16.29 6.70 9.94
N GLN A 126 -15.20 6.83 10.69
CA GLN A 126 -14.20 7.89 10.47
C GLN A 126 -13.56 7.79 9.08
N CYS A 127 -13.19 6.57 8.65
CA CYS A 127 -12.68 6.34 7.29
C CYS A 127 -13.71 6.74 6.22
N SER A 128 -14.98 6.38 6.42
CA SER A 128 -16.05 6.75 5.48
C SER A 128 -16.22 8.26 5.36
N ILE A 129 -16.13 9.00 6.47
CA ILE A 129 -16.21 10.47 6.48
C ILE A 129 -14.99 11.08 5.76
N ALA A 130 -13.80 10.52 5.97
CA ALA A 130 -12.57 10.95 5.30
C ALA A 130 -12.49 10.48 3.83
N GLY A 131 -13.46 9.71 3.33
CA GLY A 131 -13.43 9.13 1.99
C GLY A 131 -12.26 8.16 1.78
N LEU A 132 -11.89 7.41 2.82
CA LEU A 132 -10.88 6.37 2.79
C LEU A 132 -11.53 4.99 2.63
N PRO A 133 -10.99 4.12 1.76
CA PRO A 133 -11.46 2.76 1.66
C PRO A 133 -11.10 1.97 2.92
N ALA A 134 -12.04 1.17 3.42
CA ALA A 134 -11.85 0.39 4.63
C ALA A 134 -12.59 -0.96 4.60
N HIS A 135 -11.82 -2.05 4.62
CA HIS A 135 -12.31 -3.42 4.59
C HIS A 135 -12.23 -4.06 5.97
N ILE A 136 -13.35 -4.57 6.50
CA ILE A 136 -13.40 -5.22 7.82
C ILE A 136 -13.49 -6.73 7.65
N VAL A 137 -12.63 -7.44 8.36
CA VAL A 137 -12.74 -8.88 8.56
C VAL A 137 -13.59 -9.16 9.80
N GLN A 138 -14.51 -10.10 9.64
CA GLN A 138 -15.34 -10.63 10.71
C GLN A 138 -14.99 -12.10 10.89
N ASP A 139 -14.85 -12.56 12.13
CA ASP A 139 -14.71 -13.99 12.39
C ASP A 139 -16.05 -14.68 12.09
N ALA A 140 -16.02 -15.63 11.16
CA ALA A 140 -17.16 -16.46 10.79
C ALA A 140 -17.56 -17.49 11.89
N GLY A 141 -16.95 -17.41 13.07
CA GLY A 141 -17.28 -18.26 14.23
C GLY A 141 -16.53 -19.59 14.23
N ARG A 142 -15.33 -19.65 13.64
CA ARG A 142 -14.48 -20.87 13.66
C ARG A 142 -13.39 -20.84 14.73
N THR A 143 -13.31 -19.76 15.52
CA THR A 143 -12.34 -19.62 16.61
C THR A 143 -13.00 -19.22 17.94
N GLN A 144 -12.20 -19.17 19.02
CA GLN A 144 -12.60 -18.88 20.41
C GLN A 144 -13.16 -17.45 20.66
N VAL A 145 -13.48 -16.70 19.61
CA VAL A 145 -14.06 -15.35 19.67
C VAL A 145 -15.56 -15.46 19.37
N ALA A 146 -16.38 -14.63 20.02
CA ALA A 146 -17.81 -14.58 19.72
C ALA A 146 -18.06 -14.39 18.20
N SER A 147 -18.91 -15.24 17.63
CA SER A 147 -19.24 -15.21 16.19
C SER A 147 -19.71 -13.82 15.75
N GLY A 148 -19.23 -13.35 14.59
CA GLY A 148 -19.55 -12.02 14.05
C GLY A 148 -18.72 -10.87 14.64
N SER A 149 -17.77 -11.16 15.53
CA SER A 149 -16.84 -10.13 16.04
C SER A 149 -15.94 -9.59 14.93
N LYS A 150 -15.84 -8.26 14.86
CA LYS A 150 -14.92 -7.56 13.98
C LYS A 150 -13.52 -7.66 14.58
N THR A 151 -12.61 -8.34 13.88
CA THR A 151 -11.29 -8.70 14.41
C THR A 151 -10.21 -7.75 13.93
N VAL A 152 -10.21 -7.47 12.63
CA VAL A 152 -9.18 -6.71 11.92
C VAL A 152 -9.83 -5.87 10.82
N MET A 153 -9.27 -4.70 10.55
CA MET A 153 -9.66 -3.84 9.44
C MET A 153 -8.44 -3.39 8.64
N ALA A 154 -8.53 -3.38 7.32
CA ALA A 154 -7.58 -2.72 6.44
C ALA A 154 -8.10 -1.34 6.05
N ILE A 155 -7.26 -0.31 6.11
CA ILE A 155 -7.52 1.06 5.66
C ILE A 155 -6.55 1.36 4.51
N GLY A 156 -7.07 1.76 3.35
CA GLY A 156 -6.27 1.97 2.15
C GLY A 156 -6.14 0.73 1.23
N PRO A 157 -5.21 0.76 0.25
CA PRO A 157 -4.16 1.76 0.14
C PRO A 157 -4.68 3.13 -0.30
N ALA A 158 -4.04 4.18 0.20
CA ALA A 158 -4.35 5.57 -0.10
C ALA A 158 -3.13 6.45 0.25
N PRO A 159 -3.12 7.73 -0.17
CA PRO A 159 -2.07 8.68 0.21
C PRO A 159 -1.78 8.69 1.71
N ILE A 160 -0.49 8.69 2.07
CA ILE A 160 -0.04 8.65 3.47
C ILE A 160 -0.72 9.75 4.31
N ALA A 161 -0.72 10.99 3.80
CA ALA A 161 -1.30 12.13 4.49
C ALA A 161 -2.77 11.90 4.87
N LYS A 162 -3.56 11.36 3.92
CA LYS A 162 -4.98 11.09 4.11
C LYS A 162 -5.22 9.96 5.13
N ILE A 163 -4.42 8.89 5.07
CA ILE A 163 -4.51 7.80 6.04
C ILE A 163 -4.19 8.31 7.46
N ASP A 164 -3.16 9.14 7.60
CA ASP A 164 -2.72 9.64 8.90
C ASP A 164 -3.72 10.58 9.58
N GLU A 165 -4.62 11.22 8.84
CA GLU A 165 -5.76 11.97 9.42
C GLU A 165 -6.61 11.09 10.35
N VAL A 166 -6.71 9.79 10.05
CA VAL A 166 -7.52 8.84 10.82
C VAL A 166 -6.68 7.94 11.73
N THR A 167 -5.45 7.60 11.33
CA THR A 167 -4.67 6.56 12.03
C THR A 167 -3.57 7.08 12.94
N ARG A 168 -3.22 8.36 12.93
CA ARG A 168 -2.04 8.90 13.66
C ARG A 168 -2.08 8.69 15.17
N SER A 169 -3.27 8.62 15.78
CA SER A 169 -3.42 8.37 17.22
C SER A 169 -3.39 6.89 17.60
N LEU A 170 -3.38 5.98 16.62
CA LEU A 170 -3.31 4.55 16.86
C LEU A 170 -1.89 4.15 17.25
N ARG A 171 -1.77 3.08 18.04
CA ARG A 171 -0.47 2.53 18.44
C ARG A 171 -0.12 1.35 17.54
N LEU A 172 1.17 1.15 17.30
CA LEU A 172 1.66 -0.09 16.70
C LEU A 172 1.22 -1.30 17.55
N LEU A 173 0.91 -2.40 16.87
CA LEU A 173 0.40 -3.62 17.51
C LEU A 173 1.41 -4.20 18.50
#